data_AF-A0A842YAT2-F1
#
_entry.id   AF-A0A842YAT2-F1
#
_cell.length_a   1.000
_cell.length_b   1.000
_cell.length_c   1.000
_cell.angle_alpha   90.00
_cell.angle_beta   90.00
_cell.angle_gamma   90.00
#
_symmetry.space_group_name_H-M   'P 1'
#
loop_
_entity.id
_entity.type
_entity.pdbx_description
1 polymer ?
#
loop_
_entity_poly.entity_id
_entity_poly.type
_entity_poly.pdbx_seq_one_letter_code
_entity_poly.pdbx_strand_id
1 'polypeptide(L)'
;INVSASKEEISQLSEIQHECAIVLAFNPQDSTIAGRRSVLEKGVLELDKGLLDICKDIGITKPLLDTAVTAMGAGAGSAASFTFVAKTIYGLPTGSGVHNAPASWAWLRKYKKINREAFYTADIASNLIVQLMGADFVMYGPIENAERAFPVVAMGDVFTAESAYLEFGIEPGPDHPFRKLL
;
A
#
# COMPACT_ATOMS: atom_id res chain seq x y z
N ILE A 1 -11.46 3.74 -4.96
CA ILE A 1 -11.53 4.23 -6.36
C ILE A 1 -10.34 3.70 -7.13
N ASN A 2 -10.55 3.22 -8.36
CA ASN A 2 -9.52 2.68 -9.25
C ASN A 2 -9.84 3.03 -10.72
N VAL A 3 -8.97 2.62 -11.64
CA VAL A 3 -9.10 2.90 -13.08
C VAL A 3 -10.26 2.22 -13.79
N SER A 4 -10.89 1.20 -13.16
CA SER A 4 -12.04 0.50 -13.72
C SER A 4 -13.37 1.01 -13.16
N ALA A 5 -13.35 2.03 -12.29
CA ALA A 5 -14.57 2.61 -11.74
C ALA A 5 -15.39 3.26 -12.87
N SER A 6 -16.62 2.80 -13.02
CA SER A 6 -17.56 3.33 -13.99
C SER A 6 -18.07 4.73 -13.60
N LYS A 7 -18.59 5.47 -14.58
CA LYS A 7 -19.22 6.78 -14.33
C LYS A 7 -20.40 6.68 -13.36
N GLU A 8 -21.15 5.58 -13.43
CA GLU A 8 -22.28 5.31 -12.53
C GLU A 8 -21.80 5.07 -11.09
N GLU A 9 -20.77 4.25 -10.88
CA GLU A 9 -20.17 4.05 -9.55
C GLU A 9 -19.64 5.36 -8.97
N ILE A 10 -18.93 6.18 -9.77
CA ILE A 10 -18.42 7.48 -9.32
C ILE A 10 -19.58 8.42 -8.94
N SER A 11 -20.67 8.44 -9.71
CA SER A 11 -21.87 9.22 -9.38
C SER A 11 -22.48 8.77 -8.05
N GLN A 12 -22.65 7.47 -7.85
CA GLN A 12 -23.19 6.93 -6.60
C GLN A 12 -22.27 7.21 -5.40
N LEU A 13 -20.96 7.14 -5.59
CA LEU A 13 -19.98 7.52 -4.57
C LEU A 13 -20.09 9.00 -4.15
N SER A 14 -20.48 9.90 -5.07
CA SER A 14 -20.68 11.31 -4.74
C SER A 14 -21.91 11.56 -3.84
N GLU A 15 -22.92 10.67 -3.88
CA GLU A 15 -24.16 10.81 -3.12
C GLU A 15 -24.01 10.40 -1.65
N ILE A 16 -23.09 9.48 -1.33
CA ILE A 16 -22.94 8.91 0.02
C ILE A 16 -22.10 9.75 1.00
N GLN A 17 -21.59 10.92 0.57
CA GLN A 17 -20.87 11.90 1.40
C GLN A 17 -19.77 11.30 2.30
N HIS A 18 -18.84 10.56 1.71
CA HIS A 18 -17.73 9.94 2.43
C HIS A 18 -16.43 10.75 2.26
N GLU A 19 -15.69 10.93 3.35
CA GLU A 19 -14.46 11.75 3.32
C GLU A 19 -13.20 10.95 2.94
N CYS A 20 -13.24 9.62 3.06
CA CYS A 20 -12.07 8.75 2.95
C CYS A 20 -12.29 7.64 1.93
N ALA A 21 -11.29 7.41 1.07
CA ALA A 21 -11.32 6.30 0.12
C ALA A 21 -9.91 5.77 -0.14
N ILE A 22 -9.80 4.46 -0.36
CA ILE A 22 -8.60 3.87 -0.94
C ILE A 22 -8.54 4.24 -2.42
N VAL A 23 -7.42 4.81 -2.85
CA VAL A 23 -7.14 5.20 -4.24
C VAL A 23 -6.09 4.25 -4.79
N LEU A 24 -6.51 3.31 -5.63
CA LEU A 24 -5.67 2.25 -6.14
C LEU A 24 -4.94 2.70 -7.42
N ALA A 25 -3.63 2.92 -7.31
CA ALA A 25 -2.77 3.37 -8.40
C ALA A 25 -2.36 2.21 -9.33
N PHE A 26 -3.30 1.34 -9.72
CA PHE A 26 -3.04 0.23 -10.62
C PHE A 26 -3.14 0.69 -12.08
N ASN A 27 -2.06 0.52 -12.84
CA ASN A 27 -2.06 0.73 -14.28
C ASN A 27 -1.78 -0.62 -15.00
N PRO A 28 -2.77 -1.21 -15.70
CA PRO A 28 -2.56 -2.48 -16.40
C PRO A 28 -1.68 -2.35 -17.65
N GLN A 29 -1.50 -1.15 -18.18
CA GLN A 29 -0.72 -0.89 -19.40
C GLN A 29 0.75 -0.54 -19.10
N ASP A 30 1.04 -0.06 -17.89
CA ASP A 30 2.39 0.35 -17.47
C ASP A 30 2.63 0.10 -15.98
N SER A 31 3.42 -0.93 -15.67
CA SER A 31 3.75 -1.32 -14.29
C SER A 31 4.93 -0.54 -13.68
N THR A 32 5.38 0.55 -14.30
CA THR A 32 6.42 1.42 -13.73
C THR A 32 5.84 2.42 -12.73
N ILE A 33 6.71 3.17 -12.05
CA ILE A 33 6.31 4.32 -11.23
C ILE A 33 5.60 5.37 -12.08
N ALA A 34 6.07 5.64 -13.30
CA ALA A 34 5.44 6.62 -14.20
C ALA A 34 4.01 6.20 -14.56
N GLY A 35 3.80 4.91 -14.85
CA GLY A 35 2.46 4.36 -15.10
C GLY A 35 1.51 4.50 -13.91
N ARG A 36 1.99 4.34 -12.68
CA ARG A 36 1.16 4.57 -11.47
C ARG A 36 0.85 6.04 -11.26
N ARG A 37 1.81 6.92 -11.53
CA ARG A 37 1.59 8.37 -11.46
C ARG A 37 0.58 8.84 -12.49
N SER A 38 0.59 8.30 -13.71
CA SER A 38 -0.40 8.70 -14.73
C SER A 38 -1.83 8.38 -14.31
N VAL A 39 -2.05 7.25 -13.62
CA VAL A 39 -3.35 6.91 -13.01
C VAL A 39 -3.81 7.98 -12.02
N LEU A 40 -2.91 8.44 -11.15
CA LEU A 40 -3.24 9.41 -10.10
C LEU A 40 -3.42 10.82 -10.65
N GLU A 41 -2.59 11.23 -11.61
CA GLU A 41 -2.44 12.63 -12.05
C GLU A 41 -3.22 12.98 -13.33
N LYS A 42 -3.39 12.02 -14.26
CA LYS A 42 -3.89 12.31 -15.62
C LYS A 42 -5.14 11.54 -15.99
N GLY A 43 -5.25 10.30 -15.54
CA GLY A 43 -6.26 9.36 -16.00
C GLY A 43 -5.68 8.42 -17.05
N VAL A 44 -6.21 7.19 -17.07
CA VAL A 44 -5.85 6.14 -18.02
C VAL A 44 -7.11 5.33 -18.36
N LEU A 45 -7.06 4.55 -19.44
CA LEU A 45 -8.19 3.78 -19.95
C LEU A 45 -9.40 4.70 -20.26
N GLU A 46 -10.53 4.49 -19.59
CA GLU A 46 -11.79 5.21 -19.83
C GLU A 46 -11.94 6.45 -18.93
N LEU A 47 -10.96 6.74 -18.07
CA LEU A 47 -10.99 7.90 -17.19
C LEU A 47 -10.29 9.10 -17.83
N ASP A 48 -11.05 10.18 -18.01
CA ASP A 48 -10.58 11.45 -18.56
C ASP A 48 -9.75 12.29 -17.56
N LYS A 49 -9.74 11.90 -16.27
CA LYS A 49 -9.04 12.59 -15.18
C LYS A 49 -8.27 11.60 -14.30
N GLY A 50 -7.23 12.10 -13.65
CA GLY A 50 -6.51 11.36 -12.62
C GLY A 50 -7.40 11.05 -11.41
N LEU A 51 -7.13 9.92 -10.74
CA LEU A 51 -7.93 9.49 -9.61
C LEU A 51 -7.95 10.52 -8.46
N LEU A 52 -6.90 11.32 -8.29
CA LEU A 52 -6.87 12.36 -7.25
C LEU A 52 -7.80 13.52 -7.55
N ASP A 53 -7.99 13.88 -8.81
CA ASP A 53 -8.96 14.92 -9.18
C ASP A 53 -10.38 14.38 -9.10
N ILE A 54 -10.62 13.12 -9.48
CA ILE A 54 -11.91 12.45 -9.25
C ILE A 54 -12.26 12.43 -7.76
N CYS A 55 -11.29 12.14 -6.88
CA CYS A 55 -11.50 12.18 -5.44
C CYS A 55 -11.99 13.55 -4.96
N LYS A 56 -11.35 14.64 -5.42
CA LYS A 56 -11.77 16.01 -5.08
C LYS A 56 -13.17 16.32 -5.58
N ASP A 57 -13.47 15.94 -6.84
CA ASP A 57 -14.77 16.20 -7.47
C ASP A 57 -15.94 15.56 -6.69
N ILE A 58 -15.70 14.39 -6.07
CA ILE A 58 -16.73 13.68 -5.28
C ILE A 58 -16.63 13.90 -3.77
N GLY A 59 -15.81 14.85 -3.30
CA GLY A 59 -15.75 15.27 -1.91
C GLY A 59 -14.84 14.44 -0.98
N ILE A 60 -13.95 13.60 -1.51
CA ILE A 60 -12.96 12.86 -0.71
C ILE A 60 -11.83 13.81 -0.31
N THR A 61 -11.64 13.97 1.00
CA THR A 61 -10.59 14.84 1.59
C THR A 61 -9.46 14.04 2.24
N LYS A 62 -9.66 12.74 2.48
CA LYS A 62 -8.71 11.82 3.12
C LYS A 62 -8.42 10.60 2.23
N PRO A 63 -7.81 10.79 1.05
CA PRO A 63 -7.44 9.67 0.19
C PRO A 63 -6.31 8.84 0.82
N LEU A 64 -6.45 7.51 0.77
CA LEU A 64 -5.42 6.55 1.15
C LEU A 64 -4.84 5.95 -0.14
N LEU A 65 -3.60 6.29 -0.50
CA LEU A 65 -2.98 5.79 -1.72
C LEU A 65 -2.58 4.33 -1.56
N ASP A 66 -3.16 3.45 -2.37
CA ASP A 66 -2.67 2.07 -2.53
C ASP A 66 -1.76 2.01 -3.76
N THR A 67 -0.50 1.64 -3.56
CA THR A 67 0.52 1.56 -4.62
C THR A 67 0.32 0.40 -5.59
N ALA A 68 -0.71 -0.43 -5.40
CA ALA A 68 -1.09 -1.51 -6.29
C ALA A 68 0.06 -2.50 -6.54
N VAL A 69 0.43 -3.23 -5.48
CA VAL A 69 1.41 -4.31 -5.57
C VAL A 69 0.87 -5.42 -6.47
N THR A 70 1.57 -5.62 -7.59
CA THR A 70 1.27 -6.67 -8.57
C THR A 70 1.99 -7.96 -8.22
N ALA A 71 1.80 -8.99 -9.06
CA ALA A 71 2.46 -10.27 -8.88
C ALA A 71 4.00 -10.15 -8.89
N MET A 72 4.68 -11.03 -8.15
CA MET A 72 6.15 -11.16 -8.22
C MET A 72 6.63 -11.34 -9.66
N GLY A 73 7.56 -10.48 -10.08
CA GLY A 73 8.07 -10.42 -11.47
C GLY A 73 7.24 -9.57 -12.43
N ALA A 74 6.05 -9.09 -12.05
CA ALA A 74 5.15 -8.28 -12.87
C ALA A 74 5.04 -6.82 -12.38
N GLY A 75 6.09 -6.30 -11.74
CA GLY A 75 6.12 -4.93 -11.22
C GLY A 75 5.94 -4.79 -9.71
N ALA A 76 5.94 -5.88 -8.93
CA ALA A 76 5.84 -5.84 -7.47
C ALA A 76 6.90 -4.91 -6.81
N GLY A 77 8.16 -5.00 -7.24
CA GLY A 77 9.23 -4.13 -6.72
C GLY A 77 9.07 -2.66 -7.11
N SER A 78 8.54 -2.39 -8.30
CA SER A 78 8.19 -1.04 -8.76
C SER A 78 7.05 -0.46 -7.91
N ALA A 79 6.04 -1.27 -7.58
CA ALA A 79 4.96 -0.90 -6.68
C ALA A 79 5.47 -0.58 -5.27
N ALA A 80 6.35 -1.42 -4.71
CA ALA A 80 6.93 -1.20 -3.40
C ALA A 80 7.73 0.12 -3.36
N SER A 81 8.57 0.37 -4.37
CA SER A 81 9.34 1.61 -4.50
C SER A 81 8.44 2.84 -4.69
N PHE A 82 7.28 2.66 -5.34
CA PHE A 82 6.32 3.74 -5.51
C PHE A 82 5.75 4.23 -4.18
N THR A 83 5.79 3.42 -3.10
CA THR A 83 5.42 3.87 -1.75
C THR A 83 6.20 5.11 -1.33
N PHE A 84 7.53 5.04 -1.43
CA PHE A 84 8.43 6.14 -1.09
C PHE A 84 8.18 7.36 -2.00
N VAL A 85 8.04 7.11 -3.31
CA VAL A 85 7.80 8.17 -4.30
C VAL A 85 6.47 8.87 -4.06
N ALA A 86 5.39 8.12 -3.84
CA ALA A 86 4.06 8.66 -3.60
C ALA A 86 4.03 9.49 -2.31
N LYS A 87 4.67 9.01 -1.24
CA LYS A 87 4.83 9.76 0.00
C LYS A 87 5.56 11.08 -0.22
N THR A 88 6.63 11.06 -1.01
CA THR A 88 7.45 12.25 -1.31
C THR A 88 6.72 13.27 -2.19
N ILE A 89 5.99 12.82 -3.20
CA ILE A 89 5.36 13.72 -4.19
C ILE A 89 4.01 14.24 -3.69
N TYR A 90 3.21 13.39 -3.06
CA TYR A 90 1.83 13.72 -2.72
C TYR A 90 1.62 14.02 -1.23
N GLY A 91 2.50 13.56 -0.34
CA GLY A 91 2.36 13.73 1.11
C GLY A 91 1.15 13.01 1.72
N LEU A 92 0.46 12.17 0.94
CA LEU A 92 -0.75 11.46 1.34
C LEU A 92 -0.42 10.16 2.09
N PRO A 93 -1.30 9.68 2.98
CA PRO A 93 -1.18 8.35 3.55
C PRO A 93 -1.08 7.30 2.45
N THR A 94 -0.04 6.49 2.48
CA THR A 94 0.31 5.55 1.40
C THR A 94 0.51 4.16 1.97
N GLY A 95 0.05 3.14 1.26
CA GLY A 95 0.16 1.76 1.69
C GLY A 95 -0.05 0.80 0.54
N SER A 96 -0.12 -0.50 0.84
CA SER A 96 -0.51 -1.50 -0.16
C SER A 96 -0.89 -2.85 0.42
N GLY A 97 -1.58 -3.65 -0.40
CA GLY A 97 -1.72 -5.09 -0.20
C GLY A 97 -0.49 -5.86 -0.68
N VAL A 98 0.66 -5.65 -0.04
CA VAL A 98 1.92 -6.25 -0.49
C VAL A 98 1.92 -7.78 -0.46
N HIS A 99 1.08 -8.40 0.38
CA HIS A 99 0.85 -9.84 0.44
C HIS A 99 0.47 -10.46 -0.92
N ASN A 100 -0.10 -9.66 -1.84
CA ASN A 100 -0.43 -10.09 -3.20
C ASN A 100 0.81 -10.62 -3.96
N ALA A 101 1.99 -10.03 -3.74
CA ALA A 101 3.22 -10.42 -4.41
C ALA A 101 3.69 -11.85 -4.02
N PRO A 102 3.94 -12.18 -2.74
CA PRO A 102 4.30 -13.54 -2.34
C PRO A 102 3.15 -14.53 -2.59
N ALA A 103 1.89 -14.14 -2.38
CA ALA A 103 0.75 -15.01 -2.62
C ALA A 103 0.64 -15.46 -4.09
N SER A 104 0.99 -14.60 -5.04
CA SER A 104 0.98 -14.93 -6.47
C SER A 104 2.28 -15.57 -6.97
N TRP A 105 3.33 -15.63 -6.14
CA TRP A 105 4.65 -16.08 -6.58
C TRP A 105 4.65 -17.58 -6.89
N ALA A 106 4.75 -17.92 -8.17
CA ALA A 106 4.59 -19.30 -8.65
C ALA A 106 5.53 -20.31 -7.99
N TRP A 107 6.79 -19.93 -7.75
CA TRP A 107 7.75 -20.78 -7.06
C TRP A 107 7.35 -21.00 -5.59
N LEU A 108 7.04 -19.93 -4.86
CA LEU A 108 6.69 -19.99 -3.44
C LEU A 108 5.39 -20.79 -3.22
N ARG A 109 4.40 -20.66 -4.11
CA ARG A 109 3.18 -21.49 -4.08
C ARG A 109 3.45 -22.98 -4.24
N LYS A 110 4.41 -23.37 -5.10
CA LYS A 110 4.83 -24.76 -5.22
C LYS A 110 5.58 -25.20 -3.96
N TYR A 111 6.47 -24.37 -3.45
CA TYR A 111 7.27 -24.63 -2.26
C TYR A 111 6.41 -24.77 -0.99
N LYS A 112 5.32 -24.01 -0.87
CA LYS A 112 4.33 -24.10 0.23
C LYS A 112 3.84 -25.53 0.49
N LYS A 113 3.77 -26.39 -0.54
CA LYS A 113 3.32 -27.78 -0.43
C LYS A 113 4.25 -28.66 0.42
N ILE A 114 5.52 -28.29 0.50
CA ILE A 114 6.54 -29.01 1.26
C ILE A 114 7.07 -28.20 2.45
N ASN A 115 6.95 -26.87 2.41
CA ASN A 115 7.33 -25.99 3.51
C ASN A 115 6.35 -24.81 3.61
N ARG A 116 5.30 -25.01 4.41
CA ARG A 116 4.25 -24.01 4.61
C ARG A 116 4.73 -22.81 5.43
N GLU A 117 5.65 -23.03 6.37
CA GLU A 117 6.21 -21.96 7.20
C GLU A 117 7.05 -20.98 6.37
N ALA A 118 7.79 -21.45 5.37
CA ALA A 118 8.50 -20.55 4.46
C ALA A 118 7.55 -19.66 3.65
N PHE A 119 6.37 -20.18 3.25
CA PHE A 119 5.35 -19.35 2.61
C PHE A 119 4.87 -18.25 3.55
N TYR A 120 4.47 -18.61 4.78
CA TYR A 120 4.03 -17.61 5.75
C TYR A 120 5.13 -16.61 6.10
N THR A 121 6.37 -17.07 6.23
CA THR A 121 7.51 -16.19 6.51
C THR A 121 7.66 -15.15 5.40
N ALA A 122 7.66 -15.56 4.13
CA ALA A 122 7.77 -14.62 3.01
C ALA A 122 6.54 -13.71 2.87
N ASP A 123 5.35 -14.25 3.11
CA ASP A 123 4.09 -13.50 3.07
C ASP A 123 4.08 -12.38 4.13
N ILE A 124 4.34 -12.75 5.38
CA ILE A 124 4.37 -11.81 6.51
C ILE A 124 5.53 -10.82 6.38
N ALA A 125 6.74 -11.28 6.05
CA ALA A 125 7.91 -10.41 5.90
C ALA A 125 7.74 -9.38 4.77
N SER A 126 6.89 -9.66 3.78
CA SER A 126 6.62 -8.70 2.70
C SER A 126 6.04 -7.38 3.20
N ASN A 127 5.32 -7.38 4.33
CA ASN A 127 4.79 -6.16 4.98
C ASN A 127 5.90 -5.17 5.36
N LEU A 128 7.05 -5.67 5.86
CA LEU A 128 8.20 -4.83 6.21
C LEU A 128 8.77 -4.09 5.00
N ILE A 129 8.69 -4.68 3.79
CA ILE A 129 9.27 -4.08 2.59
C ILE A 129 8.66 -2.71 2.33
N VAL A 130 7.33 -2.60 2.37
CA VAL A 130 6.64 -1.34 2.10
C VAL A 130 6.63 -0.42 3.31
N GLN A 131 6.61 -0.98 4.53
CA GLN A 131 6.73 -0.18 5.76
C GLN A 131 8.05 0.60 5.79
N LEU A 132 9.17 -0.06 5.48
CA LEU A 132 10.48 0.60 5.39
C LEU A 132 10.62 1.53 4.18
N MET A 133 9.68 1.48 3.22
CA MET A 133 9.56 2.47 2.14
C MET A 133 8.66 3.66 2.52
N GLY A 134 8.22 3.75 3.78
CA GLY A 134 7.42 4.85 4.31
C GLY A 134 5.92 4.67 4.21
N ALA A 135 5.42 3.43 4.12
CA ALA A 135 3.98 3.17 4.17
C ALA A 135 3.38 3.52 5.54
N ASP A 136 2.19 4.12 5.53
CA ASP A 136 1.36 4.41 6.70
C ASP A 136 0.39 3.28 7.04
N PHE A 137 0.10 2.40 6.08
CA PHE A 137 -0.76 1.25 6.28
C PHE A 137 -0.34 0.06 5.43
N VAL A 138 -0.63 -1.14 5.92
CA VAL A 138 -0.41 -2.41 5.21
C VAL A 138 -1.67 -3.25 5.22
N MET A 139 -2.09 -3.73 4.04
CA MET A 139 -3.15 -4.73 3.94
C MET A 139 -2.48 -6.11 3.93
N TYR A 140 -2.29 -6.67 5.13
CA TYR A 140 -1.45 -7.85 5.39
C TYR A 140 -2.05 -9.18 4.93
N GLY A 141 -3.22 -9.15 4.27
CA GLY A 141 -3.87 -10.34 3.73
C GLY A 141 -4.88 -10.96 4.69
N PRO A 142 -4.99 -12.30 4.73
CA PRO A 142 -5.99 -13.00 5.54
C PRO A 142 -5.93 -12.62 7.01
N ILE A 143 -7.09 -12.48 7.68
CA ILE A 143 -7.15 -12.05 9.07
C ILE A 143 -6.44 -13.03 10.02
N GLU A 144 -6.37 -14.32 9.66
CA GLU A 144 -5.69 -15.38 10.41
C GLU A 144 -4.16 -15.19 10.46
N ASN A 145 -3.62 -14.33 9.60
CA ASN A 145 -2.21 -13.94 9.63
C ASN A 145 -1.93 -12.87 10.71
N ALA A 146 -2.93 -12.28 11.36
CA ALA A 146 -2.75 -11.17 12.30
C ALA A 146 -1.72 -11.46 13.41
N GLU A 147 -1.78 -12.63 14.04
CA GLU A 147 -0.84 -13.03 15.10
C GLU A 147 0.62 -13.09 14.63
N ARG A 148 0.84 -13.30 13.32
CA ARG A 148 2.19 -13.29 12.72
C ARG A 148 2.55 -11.92 12.18
N ALA A 149 1.59 -11.21 11.58
CA ALA A 149 1.78 -9.90 10.98
C ALA A 149 2.12 -8.86 12.04
N PHE A 150 1.33 -8.75 13.10
CA PHE A 150 1.43 -7.66 14.07
C PHE A 150 2.82 -7.56 14.72
N PRO A 151 3.46 -8.65 15.19
CA PRO A 151 4.83 -8.58 15.70
C PRO A 151 5.84 -8.08 14.66
N VAL A 152 5.66 -8.48 13.40
CA VAL A 152 6.54 -8.08 12.29
C VAL A 152 6.37 -6.60 11.96
N VAL A 153 5.14 -6.10 11.86
CA VAL A 153 4.88 -4.67 11.60
C VAL A 153 5.30 -3.81 12.81
N ALA A 154 5.04 -4.29 14.03
CA ALA A 154 5.47 -3.60 15.26
C ALA A 154 7.00 -3.48 15.33
N MET A 155 7.73 -4.53 14.93
CA MET A 155 9.19 -4.48 14.82
C MET A 155 9.64 -3.42 13.80
N GLY A 156 8.98 -3.32 12.64
CA GLY A 156 9.24 -2.28 11.65
C GLY A 156 8.99 -0.86 12.17
N ASP A 157 7.93 -0.67 12.94
CA ASP A 157 7.63 0.62 13.60
C ASP A 157 8.71 0.98 14.62
N VAL A 158 9.11 0.04 15.48
CA VAL A 158 10.20 0.22 16.45
C VAL A 158 11.48 0.66 15.72
N PHE A 159 11.86 -0.06 14.66
CA PHE A 159 13.06 0.22 13.87
C PHE A 159 13.03 1.61 13.24
N THR A 160 11.87 2.00 12.71
CA THR A 160 11.69 3.30 12.04
C THR A 160 11.67 4.45 13.04
N ALA A 161 11.03 4.29 14.20
CA ALA A 161 11.00 5.30 15.25
C ALA A 161 12.38 5.53 15.89
N GLU A 162 13.18 4.46 16.08
CA GLU A 162 14.56 4.59 16.54
C GLU A 162 15.38 5.46 15.56
N SER A 163 15.30 5.15 14.26
CA SER A 163 15.96 5.94 13.22
C SER A 163 15.43 7.37 13.16
N ALA A 164 14.12 7.58 13.24
CA ALA A 164 13.52 8.91 13.18
C ALA A 164 13.96 9.81 14.35
N TYR A 165 14.13 9.22 15.54
CA TYR A 165 14.67 9.92 16.69
C TYR A 165 16.15 10.26 16.52
N LEU A 166 16.98 9.29 16.14
CA LEU A 166 18.43 9.50 16.03
C LEU A 166 18.82 10.46 14.90
N GLU A 167 18.15 10.38 13.75
CA GLU A 167 18.50 11.16 12.56
C GLU A 167 17.79 12.53 12.53
N PHE A 168 16.58 12.62 13.08
CA PHE A 168 15.72 13.80 12.91
C PHE A 168 15.16 14.37 14.23
N GLY A 169 15.42 13.72 15.37
CA GLY A 169 14.87 14.13 16.67
C GLY A 169 13.35 13.95 16.77
N ILE A 170 12.74 13.13 15.90
CA ILE A 170 11.29 12.91 15.89
C ILE A 170 10.96 11.82 16.90
N GLU A 171 10.22 12.18 17.94
CA GLU A 171 9.77 11.22 18.96
C GLU A 171 8.49 10.48 18.55
N PRO A 172 8.40 9.16 18.80
CA PRO A 172 7.17 8.43 18.61
C PRO A 172 6.12 8.82 19.65
N GLY A 173 4.84 8.72 19.28
CA GLY A 173 3.70 8.97 20.17
C GLY A 173 3.60 7.98 21.35
N PRO A 174 2.74 8.25 22.35
CA PRO A 174 2.65 7.46 23.58
C PRO A 174 2.24 6.00 23.36
N ASP A 175 1.42 5.73 22.34
CA ASP A 175 0.93 4.38 22.01
C ASP A 175 1.71 3.67 20.90
N HIS A 176 2.83 4.26 20.49
CA HIS A 176 3.68 3.69 19.45
C HIS A 176 4.38 2.39 19.93
N PRO A 177 4.57 1.37 19.08
CA PRO A 177 5.25 0.11 19.43
C PRO A 177 6.59 0.30 20.16
N PHE A 178 7.41 1.26 19.71
CA PHE A 178 8.67 1.65 20.37
C PHE A 178 8.52 1.95 21.87
N ARG A 179 7.43 2.58 22.31
CA ARG A 179 7.20 2.93 23.72
C ARG A 179 6.47 1.84 24.52
N LYS A 180 5.85 0.87 23.85
CA LYS A 180 5.00 -0.16 24.48
C LYS A 180 5.68 -1.52 24.58
N LEU A 181 6.64 -1.80 23.70
CA LEU A 181 7.23 -3.14 23.53
C LEU A 181 8.73 -3.19 23.85
N LEU A 182 9.33 -2.06 24.24
CA LEU A 182 10.68 -1.93 24.78
C LEU A 182 10.59 -1.35 26.20
#